data_AF-A0AA37M9U6-F1
#
_entry.id   AF-A0AA37M9U6-F1
#
_cell.length_a   1.000
_cell.length_b   1.000
_cell.length_c   1.000
_cell.angle_alpha   90.00
_cell.angle_beta   90.00
_cell.angle_gamma   90.00
#
_symmetry.space_group_name_H-M   'P 1'
#
loop_
_entity.id
_entity.type
_entity.pdbx_description
1 polymer ?
#
loop_
_entity_poly.entity_id
_entity_poly.type
_entity_poly.pdbx_seq_one_letter_code
_entity_poly.pdbx_strand_id
1 'polypeptide(L)'
;MRRLPCTLLLLLAADPAAAQAPRDAVPVCESLVALRQLAARVGEDRVRAAAAVSSQPGCRLVPRDAIGAVEHRAMVGGAPYECLAQATGGCLWVMP
;
A
#
# COMPACT_ATOMS: atom_id res chain seq x y z
N MET A 1 -2.78 -40.21 46.15
CA MET A 1 -3.67 -39.36 45.33
C MET A 1 -3.51 -37.90 45.75
N ARG A 2 -2.87 -37.08 44.91
CA ARG A 2 -2.97 -35.61 44.82
C ARG A 2 -1.73 -35.06 44.11
N ARG A 3 -1.83 -34.82 42.81
CA ARG A 3 -1.01 -33.84 42.09
C ARG A 3 -1.97 -33.00 41.27
N LEU A 4 -2.01 -31.71 41.57
CA LEU A 4 -2.79 -30.67 40.93
C LEU A 4 -1.81 -29.50 40.71
N PRO A 5 -2.14 -28.57 39.81
CA PRO A 5 -1.60 -28.39 38.48
C PRO A 5 -0.61 -27.22 38.44
N CYS A 6 0.15 -27.03 37.36
CA CYS A 6 0.67 -25.69 37.11
C CYS A 6 0.95 -25.44 35.64
N THR A 7 0.40 -24.33 35.18
CA THR A 7 0.90 -23.47 34.10
C THR A 7 0.78 -23.99 32.68
N LEU A 8 -0.48 -23.98 32.24
CA LEU A 8 -0.89 -23.64 30.88
C LEU A 8 -0.11 -22.39 30.40
N LEU A 9 0.88 -22.58 29.52
CA LEU A 9 1.53 -21.51 28.79
C LEU A 9 0.51 -20.93 27.79
N LEU A 10 -0.20 -19.89 28.21
CA LEU A 10 -0.90 -18.97 27.31
C LEU A 10 0.15 -18.15 26.57
N LEU A 11 0.60 -18.64 25.43
CA LEU A 11 1.31 -17.86 24.42
C LEU A 11 0.30 -16.83 23.86
N LEU A 12 0.37 -15.61 24.38
CA LEU A 12 -0.24 -14.45 23.77
C LEU A 12 0.41 -14.22 22.40
N ALA A 13 -0.21 -14.77 21.35
CA ALA A 13 0.00 -14.30 19.99
C ALA A 13 -0.57 -12.89 19.91
N ALA A 14 0.31 -11.89 20.02
CA ALA A 14 0.01 -10.53 19.63
C ALA A 14 -0.15 -10.50 18.11
N ASP A 15 -1.37 -10.62 17.63
CA ASP A 15 -1.72 -10.33 16.25
C ASP A 15 -1.36 -8.85 16.01
N PRO A 16 -0.40 -8.52 15.11
CA PRO A 16 -0.23 -7.14 14.74
C PRO A 16 -1.53 -6.77 14.04
N ALA A 17 -2.26 -5.82 14.61
CA ALA A 17 -3.43 -5.24 14.00
C ALA A 17 -3.03 -4.72 12.61
N ALA A 18 -3.22 -5.55 11.59
CA ALA A 18 -3.17 -5.15 10.21
C ALA A 18 -4.35 -4.22 10.06
N ALA A 19 -4.11 -2.92 10.25
CA ALA A 19 -5.06 -1.87 9.94
C ALA A 19 -5.59 -2.19 8.55
N GLN A 20 -6.86 -2.63 8.48
CA GLN A 20 -7.45 -2.98 7.20
C GLN A 20 -7.46 -1.69 6.39
N ALA A 21 -6.61 -1.62 5.37
CA ALA A 21 -6.63 -0.53 4.42
C ALA A 21 -8.09 -0.38 3.95
N PRO A 22 -8.62 0.85 3.87
CA PRO A 22 -9.97 1.06 3.34
C PRO A 22 -10.09 0.30 2.02
N ARG A 23 -11.16 -0.48 1.84
CA ARG A 23 -11.30 -1.39 0.68
C ARG A 23 -11.15 -0.68 -0.67
N ASP A 24 -11.37 0.63 -0.68
CA ASP A 24 -11.30 1.51 -1.84
C ASP A 24 -10.11 2.48 -1.80
N ALA A 25 -9.13 2.25 -0.92
CA ALA A 25 -7.91 3.04 -0.88
C ALA A 25 -6.87 2.51 -1.88
N VAL A 26 -6.26 3.43 -2.62
CA VAL A 26 -5.25 3.15 -3.64
C VAL A 26 -3.88 3.58 -3.11
N PRO A 27 -2.84 2.72 -3.18
CA PRO A 27 -1.48 3.16 -2.94
C PRO A 27 -1.03 4.05 -4.10
N VAL A 28 -0.65 5.27 -3.75
CA VAL A 28 -0.22 6.30 -4.70
C VAL A 28 1.10 6.91 -4.25
N CYS A 29 1.85 7.46 -5.21
CA CYS A 29 3.09 8.16 -4.92
C CYS A 29 3.17 9.50 -5.65
N GLU A 30 3.87 10.46 -5.04
CA GLU A 30 4.07 11.81 -5.58
C GLU A 30 5.00 11.81 -6.80
N SER A 31 5.87 10.80 -6.92
CA SER A 31 6.75 10.63 -8.08
C SER A 31 6.72 9.20 -8.61
N LEU A 32 6.92 9.07 -9.92
CA LEU A 32 7.08 7.79 -10.58
C LEU A 32 8.26 7.00 -10.01
N VAL A 33 9.34 7.67 -9.58
CA VAL A 33 10.51 7.02 -8.98
C VAL A 33 10.14 6.33 -7.66
N ALA A 34 9.42 7.02 -6.77
CA ALA A 34 8.98 6.44 -5.50
C ALA A 34 8.03 5.25 -5.73
N LEU A 35 7.12 5.37 -6.70
CA LEU A 35 6.24 4.26 -7.08
C LEU A 35 7.02 3.06 -7.61
N ARG A 36 8.05 3.29 -8.43
CA ARG A 36 8.90 2.21 -8.97
C ARG A 36 9.70 1.50 -7.88
N GLN A 37 10.17 2.23 -6.87
CA GLN A 37 10.83 1.62 -5.71
C GLN A 37 9.86 0.73 -4.91
N LEU A 38 8.64 1.20 -4.69
CA LEU A 38 7.59 0.39 -4.06
C LEU A 38 7.28 -0.86 -4.88
N ALA A 39 7.05 -0.69 -6.18
CA ALA A 39 6.76 -1.76 -7.13
C ALA A 39 7.86 -2.83 -7.14
N ALA A 40 9.13 -2.42 -7.17
CA ALA A 40 10.27 -3.32 -7.13
C ALA A 40 10.35 -4.13 -5.82
N ARG A 41 9.95 -3.53 -4.68
CA ARG A 41 9.90 -4.23 -3.38
C ARG A 41 8.77 -5.26 -3.31
N VAL A 42 7.61 -4.93 -3.87
CA VAL A 42 6.38 -5.73 -3.67
C VAL A 42 5.99 -6.60 -4.86
N GLY A 43 6.65 -6.43 -6.01
CA GLY A 43 6.42 -7.20 -7.23
C GLY A 43 5.19 -6.75 -8.03
N GLU A 44 4.93 -5.43 -8.12
CA GLU A 44 3.74 -4.87 -8.80
C GLU A 44 2.39 -5.41 -8.29
N ASP A 45 2.36 -5.96 -7.08
CA ASP A 45 1.16 -6.40 -6.38
C ASP A 45 0.54 -5.24 -5.60
N ARG A 46 -0.67 -4.81 -6.00
CA ARG A 46 -1.38 -3.68 -5.39
C ARG A 46 -1.75 -3.90 -3.92
N VAL A 47 -2.04 -5.14 -3.53
CA VAL A 47 -2.40 -5.47 -2.14
C VAL A 47 -1.16 -5.38 -1.26
N ARG A 48 -0.04 -5.93 -1.71
CA ARG A 48 1.24 -5.80 -1.01
C ARG A 48 1.74 -4.35 -1.01
N ALA A 49 1.52 -3.61 -2.09
CA ALA A 49 1.82 -2.19 -2.16
C ALA A 49 1.04 -1.41 -1.11
N ALA A 50 -0.27 -1.64 -0.97
CA ALA A 50 -1.10 -1.00 0.05
C ALA A 50 -0.60 -1.30 1.48
N ALA A 51 -0.13 -2.53 1.74
CA ALA A 51 0.44 -2.90 3.03
C ALA A 51 1.83 -2.26 3.30
N ALA A 52 2.62 -2.01 2.26
CA ALA A 52 3.99 -1.47 2.38
C ALA A 52 4.08 0.05 2.21
N VAL A 53 3.01 0.72 1.77
CA VAL A 53 3.05 2.11 1.32
C VAL A 53 3.46 3.09 2.41
N SER A 54 3.09 2.84 3.67
CA SER A 54 3.45 3.69 4.82
C SER A 54 4.96 3.70 5.11
N SER A 55 5.69 2.69 4.64
CA SER A 55 7.15 2.58 4.77
C SER A 55 7.91 3.12 3.55
N GLN A 56 7.20 3.59 2.51
CA GLN A 56 7.79 4.10 1.29
C GLN A 56 7.71 5.65 1.29
N PRO A 57 8.86 6.35 1.30
CA PRO A 57 8.87 7.82 1.23
C PRO A 57 8.16 8.35 -0.02
N GLY A 58 7.32 9.36 0.17
CA GLY A 58 6.55 9.99 -0.92
C GLY A 58 5.37 9.16 -1.42
N CYS A 59 4.97 8.11 -0.71
CA CYS A 59 3.79 7.31 -1.03
C CYS A 59 2.80 7.29 0.14
N ARG A 60 1.52 7.13 -0.18
CA ARG A 60 0.43 7.03 0.81
C ARG A 60 -0.77 6.27 0.26
N LEU A 61 -1.70 5.92 1.13
CA LEU A 61 -3.04 5.51 0.71
C LEU A 61 -3.91 6.74 0.47
N VAL A 62 -4.64 6.77 -0.64
CA VAL A 62 -5.70 7.75 -0.88
C VAL A 62 -7.01 7.06 -1.22
N PRO A 63 -8.16 7.62 -0.83
CA PRO A 63 -9.46 7.16 -1.32
C PRO A 63 -9.54 7.22 -2.85
N ARG A 64 -10.14 6.22 -3.50
CA ARG A 64 -10.25 6.17 -4.97
C ARG A 64 -11.02 7.36 -5.56
N ASP A 65 -11.98 7.90 -4.83
CA ASP A 65 -12.75 9.09 -5.19
C ASP A 65 -11.95 10.40 -5.10
N ALA A 66 -10.78 10.37 -4.45
CA ALA A 66 -9.88 11.53 -4.38
C ALA A 66 -8.95 11.68 -5.61
N ILE A 67 -8.94 10.69 -6.52
CA ILE A 67 -8.13 10.70 -7.75
C ILE A 67 -9.04 10.61 -8.99
N GLY A 68 -8.74 11.44 -9.98
CA GLY A 68 -9.56 11.64 -11.17
C GLY A 68 -9.06 10.88 -12.39
N ALA A 69 -9.22 11.53 -13.55
CA ALA A 69 -8.78 10.99 -14.84
C ALA A 69 -7.25 10.91 -14.95
N VAL A 70 -6.78 10.13 -15.91
CA VAL A 70 -5.35 10.04 -16.27
C VAL A 70 -4.91 11.38 -16.86
N GLU A 71 -3.91 12.01 -16.25
CA GLU A 71 -3.28 13.23 -16.73
C GLU A 71 -2.00 12.92 -17.52
N HIS A 72 -1.22 11.94 -17.04
CA HIS A 72 0.01 11.50 -17.69
C HIS A 72 0.13 9.98 -17.72
N ARG A 73 0.86 9.47 -18.71
CA ARG A 73 1.30 8.07 -18.78
C ARG A 73 2.78 7.99 -19.04
N ALA A 74 3.44 7.01 -18.44
CA ALA A 74 4.83 6.70 -18.69
C ALA A 74 5.02 5.20 -18.88
N MET A 75 5.82 4.81 -19.88
CA MET A 75 6.19 3.41 -20.09
C MET A 75 7.50 3.14 -19.35
N VAL A 76 7.49 2.17 -18.44
CA VAL A 76 8.69 1.73 -17.72
C VAL A 76 8.80 0.22 -17.77
N GLY A 77 9.84 -0.30 -18.41
CA GLY A 77 10.05 -1.74 -18.54
C GLY A 77 8.90 -2.48 -19.24
N GLY A 78 8.15 -1.79 -20.12
CA GLY A 78 6.98 -2.34 -20.82
C GLY A 78 5.65 -2.21 -20.07
N ALA A 79 5.64 -1.71 -18.83
CA ALA A 79 4.42 -1.48 -18.06
C ALA A 79 3.95 -0.01 -18.16
N PRO A 80 2.63 0.23 -18.34
CA PRO A 80 2.06 1.57 -18.42
C PRO A 80 1.75 2.13 -17.03
N TYR A 81 2.58 3.04 -16.56
CA TYR A 81 2.34 3.79 -15.33
C TYR A 81 1.47 5.01 -15.61
N GLU A 82 0.49 5.28 -14.75
CA GLU A 82 -0.44 6.39 -14.91
C GLU A 82 -0.32 7.38 -13.75
N CYS A 83 -0.42 8.67 -14.06
CA CYS A 83 -0.57 9.73 -13.08
C CYS A 83 -2.01 10.24 -13.13
N LEU A 84 -2.75 10.08 -12.03
CA LEU A 84 -4.17 10.44 -11.93
C LEU A 84 -4.34 11.80 -11.27
N ALA A 85 -5.16 12.66 -11.88
CA ALA A 85 -5.35 14.04 -11.44
C ALA A 85 -5.93 14.14 -10.01
N GLN A 86 -5.55 15.16 -9.26
CA GLN A 86 -6.11 15.50 -7.95
C GLN A 86 -7.02 16.73 -8.06
N ALA A 87 -8.08 16.79 -7.27
CA ALA A 87 -8.97 17.96 -7.19
C ALA A 87 -8.23 19.25 -6.77
N THR A 88 -7.17 19.11 -5.97
CA THR A 88 -6.32 20.22 -5.50
C THR A 88 -5.24 20.64 -6.49
N GLY A 89 -5.18 20.00 -7.66
CA GLY A 89 -4.14 20.20 -8.67
C GLY A 89 -2.99 19.20 -8.59
N GLY A 90 -2.32 19.02 -9.74
CA GLY A 90 -1.30 17.99 -9.95
C GLY A 90 -1.90 16.59 -10.02
N CYS A 91 -1.04 15.58 -10.07
CA CYS A 91 -1.43 14.18 -10.19
C CYS A 91 -0.61 13.27 -9.27
N LEU A 92 -1.11 12.05 -9.02
CA LEU A 92 -0.42 11.02 -8.26
C LEU A 92 -0.23 9.76 -9.10
N TRP A 93 0.96 9.18 -9.00
CA TRP A 93 1.30 7.97 -9.73
C TRP A 93 0.70 6.73 -9.06
N VAL A 94 0.04 5.89 -9.86
CA VAL A 94 -0.55 4.61 -9.44
C VAL A 94 0.17 3.43 -10.09
N MET A 95 0.15 2.31 -9.38
CA MET A 95 0.64 1.03 -9.89
C MET A 95 -0.26 0.55 -11.05
N PRO A 96 0.32 -0.01 -12.14
CA PRO A 96 -0.43 -0.59 -13.24
C PRO A 96 -1.42 -1.68 -12.80
#